data_AF-Q2B4S1-F1
#
_entry.id   AF-Q2B4S1-F1
#
_cell.length_a   1.000
_cell.length_b   1.000
_cell.length_c   1.000
_cell.angle_alpha   90.00
_cell.angle_beta   90.00
_cell.angle_gamma   90.00
#
_symmetry.space_group_name_H-M   'P 1'
#
loop_
_entity.id
_entity.type
_entity.pdbx_description
1 polymer ?
#
loop_
_entity_poly.entity_id
_entity_poly.type
_entity_poly.pdbx_seq_one_letter_code
_entity_poly.pdbx_strand_id
1 'polypeptide(L)'
;MKRNKIFLRSFFIAAVILLAGFFYYLPYYVTKPGMAKQLEPIIEVEGGYDEAGDFMLTTVRMGRANIYSYLTAKVSKFQEIYPVEEIRREDETDEEYNVRQLHLMDTSKTAAIEVAYKKAGLPVDYEYRGVYVMNVLPDMPADGVLKAGDMITQVDHQKFKSSEEFISYVSKQKEGDTITLAYKRGGESKEAEVSLKAFKDDPDKVGIGISLSMTRRLKSSRKSASIQRE
;
A
#
# COMPACT_ATOMS: atom_id res chain seq x y z
N MET A 1 29.14 -35.44 -34.76
CA MET A 1 29.29 -34.60 -33.54
C MET A 1 28.78 -33.15 -33.64
N LYS A 2 28.82 -32.45 -34.79
CA LYS A 2 28.36 -31.04 -34.88
C LYS A 2 26.84 -30.84 -34.71
N ARG A 3 26.02 -31.78 -35.18
CA ARG A 3 24.54 -31.69 -35.11
C ARG A 3 24.00 -31.68 -33.67
N ASN A 4 24.53 -32.54 -32.79
CA ASN A 4 24.15 -32.56 -31.37
C ASN A 4 24.55 -31.27 -30.63
N LYS A 5 25.66 -30.62 -31.01
CA LYS A 5 26.04 -29.32 -30.44
C LYS A 5 25.09 -28.19 -30.86
N ILE A 6 24.51 -28.25 -32.06
CA ILE A 6 23.49 -27.29 -32.50
C ILE A 6 22.19 -27.54 -31.75
N PHE A 7 21.70 -28.78 -31.69
CA PHE A 7 20.49 -29.13 -30.91
C PHE A 7 20.62 -28.77 -29.43
N LEU A 8 21.77 -29.01 -28.80
CA LEU A 8 22.00 -28.67 -27.40
C LEU A 8 22.02 -27.15 -27.18
N ARG A 9 22.59 -26.38 -28.12
CA ARG A 9 22.55 -24.90 -28.11
C ARG A 9 21.13 -24.38 -28.31
N SER A 10 20.38 -24.92 -29.26
CA SER A 10 18.98 -24.54 -29.51
C SER A 10 18.10 -24.83 -28.29
N PHE A 11 18.30 -25.99 -27.65
CA PHE A 11 17.60 -26.36 -26.42
C PHE A 11 17.95 -25.40 -25.27
N PHE A 12 19.23 -25.08 -25.10
CA PHE A 12 19.66 -24.12 -24.08
C PHE A 12 19.06 -22.73 -24.33
N ILE A 13 19.06 -22.26 -25.58
CA ILE A 13 18.43 -20.98 -25.95
C ILE A 13 16.92 -21.01 -25.67
N ALA A 14 16.23 -22.08 -26.04
CA ALA A 14 14.80 -22.22 -25.77
C ALA A 14 14.50 -22.25 -24.26
N ALA A 15 15.31 -22.96 -23.47
CA ALA A 15 15.20 -22.98 -22.02
C ALA A 15 15.41 -21.58 -21.43
N VAL A 16 16.40 -20.82 -21.91
CA VAL A 16 16.64 -19.43 -21.48
C VAL A 16 15.46 -18.53 -21.83
N ILE A 17 14.89 -18.64 -23.03
CA ILE A 17 13.71 -17.85 -23.44
C ILE A 17 12.50 -18.18 -22.57
N LEU A 18 12.24 -19.46 -22.31
CA LEU A 18 11.17 -19.88 -21.42
C LEU A 18 11.37 -19.33 -20.01
N LEU A 19 12.60 -19.40 -19.50
CA LEU A 19 12.93 -18.89 -18.17
C LEU A 19 12.81 -17.35 -18.12
N ALA A 20 13.21 -16.64 -19.17
CA ALA A 20 13.02 -15.20 -19.30
C ALA A 20 11.53 -14.79 -19.28
N GLY A 21 10.64 -15.63 -19.81
CA GLY A 21 9.19 -15.41 -19.76
C GLY A 21 8.60 -15.35 -18.34
N PHE A 22 9.29 -15.87 -17.32
CA PHE A 22 8.88 -15.71 -15.92
C PHE A 22 9.14 -14.30 -15.38
N PHE A 23 10.18 -13.63 -15.89
CA PHE A 23 10.60 -12.29 -15.47
C PHE A 23 9.96 -11.17 -16.30
N TYR A 24 9.37 -11.52 -17.45
CA TYR A 24 8.64 -10.55 -18.28
C TYR A 24 7.18 -10.41 -17.83
N TYR A 25 6.88 -9.28 -17.22
CA TYR A 25 5.53 -8.91 -16.80
C TYR A 25 4.74 -8.27 -17.93
N LEU A 26 3.49 -8.69 -18.08
CA LEU A 26 2.50 -8.12 -18.98
C LEU A 26 1.77 -6.95 -18.29
N PRO A 27 1.07 -6.08 -19.04
CA PRO A 27 0.24 -5.00 -18.49
C PRO A 27 -1.10 -5.53 -17.96
N TYR A 28 -1.07 -6.62 -17.17
CA TYR A 28 -2.25 -7.20 -16.55
C TYR A 28 -1.94 -7.66 -15.12
N TYR A 29 -2.98 -7.69 -14.29
CA TYR A 29 -3.02 -8.40 -13.02
C TYR A 29 -3.85 -9.68 -13.15
N VAL A 30 -3.46 -10.70 -12.40
CA VAL A 30 -4.24 -11.92 -12.23
C VAL A 30 -4.67 -12.03 -10.77
N THR A 31 -5.97 -12.22 -10.53
CA THR A 31 -6.52 -12.60 -9.23
C THR A 31 -6.76 -14.10 -9.18
N LYS A 32 -6.61 -14.70 -7.99
CA LYS A 32 -6.90 -16.11 -7.74
C LYS A 32 -7.27 -16.35 -6.28
N PRO A 33 -7.99 -17.43 -5.95
CA PRO A 33 -8.21 -17.86 -4.58
C PRO A 33 -6.89 -17.93 -3.80
N GLY A 34 -6.90 -17.34 -2.61
CA GLY A 34 -5.82 -17.39 -1.66
C GLY A 34 -6.00 -18.53 -0.67
N MET A 35 -5.34 -18.41 0.47
CA MET A 35 -5.44 -19.38 1.56
C MET A 35 -6.68 -19.09 2.42
N ALA A 36 -7.15 -20.12 3.10
CA ALA A 36 -8.09 -20.01 4.22
C ALA A 36 -7.31 -20.28 5.51
N LYS A 37 -7.17 -19.27 6.37
CA LYS A 37 -6.45 -19.38 7.67
C LYS A 37 -7.46 -19.40 8.82
N GLN A 38 -7.22 -20.23 9.83
CA GLN A 38 -8.02 -20.19 11.07
C GLN A 38 -7.76 -18.89 11.83
N LEU A 39 -8.82 -18.31 12.40
CA LEU A 39 -8.74 -17.06 13.16
C LEU A 39 -8.38 -17.25 14.63
N GLU A 40 -8.69 -18.42 15.21
CA GLU A 40 -8.44 -18.73 16.62
C GLU A 40 -7.01 -18.41 17.09
N PRO A 41 -5.93 -18.75 16.34
CA PRO A 41 -4.57 -18.43 16.77
C PRO A 41 -4.23 -16.93 16.72
N ILE A 42 -5.08 -16.11 16.10
CA ILE A 42 -4.80 -14.70 15.77
C ILE A 42 -5.64 -13.75 16.64
N ILE A 43 -6.79 -14.21 17.12
CA ILE A 43 -7.79 -13.41 17.84
C ILE A 43 -8.05 -14.05 19.20
N GLU A 44 -7.76 -13.29 20.25
CA GLU A 44 -8.10 -13.65 21.63
C GLU A 44 -9.16 -12.67 22.16
N VAL A 45 -10.22 -13.23 22.74
CA VAL A 45 -11.34 -12.47 23.31
C VAL A 45 -11.36 -12.69 24.82
N GLU A 46 -11.25 -11.62 25.58
CA GLU A 46 -11.32 -11.68 27.04
C GLU A 46 -12.71 -12.14 27.49
N GLY A 47 -12.77 -13.22 28.28
CA GLY A 47 -14.04 -13.82 28.70
C GLY A 47 -14.78 -14.57 27.58
N GLY A 48 -14.08 -14.91 26.49
CA GLY A 48 -14.59 -15.80 25.45
C GLY A 48 -14.79 -17.24 25.96
N TYR A 49 -15.44 -18.06 25.15
CA TYR A 49 -15.69 -19.46 25.43
C TYR A 49 -15.46 -20.28 24.16
N ASP A 50 -15.15 -21.56 24.32
CA ASP A 50 -14.87 -22.44 23.19
C ASP A 50 -16.17 -22.80 22.46
N GLU A 51 -16.15 -22.70 21.14
CA GLU A 51 -17.28 -23.04 20.26
C GLU A 51 -16.88 -24.20 19.35
N ALA A 52 -17.87 -24.99 18.93
CA ALA A 52 -17.64 -26.09 18.01
C ALA A 52 -17.56 -25.58 16.56
N GLY A 53 -16.36 -25.57 15.98
CA GLY A 53 -16.11 -25.26 14.57
C GLY A 53 -15.07 -24.16 14.37
N ASP A 54 -14.57 -24.04 13.13
CA ASP A 54 -13.48 -23.10 12.80
C ASP A 54 -14.00 -21.87 12.07
N PHE A 55 -13.61 -20.68 12.55
CA PHE A 55 -13.74 -19.45 11.76
C PHE A 55 -12.52 -19.26 10.86
N MET A 56 -12.76 -19.22 9.55
CA MET A 56 -11.72 -19.14 8.53
C MET A 56 -11.68 -17.75 7.88
N LEU A 57 -10.51 -17.12 7.90
CA LEU A 57 -10.18 -15.96 7.08
C LEU A 57 -9.76 -16.43 5.68
N THR A 58 -10.66 -16.25 4.71
CA THR A 58 -10.37 -16.51 3.31
C THR A 58 -9.71 -15.29 2.67
N THR A 59 -8.72 -15.54 1.80
CA THR A 59 -7.94 -14.49 1.14
C THR A 59 -8.05 -14.62 -0.37
N VAL A 60 -7.84 -13.52 -1.08
CA VAL A 60 -7.65 -13.50 -2.54
C VAL A 60 -6.22 -13.06 -2.79
N ARG A 61 -5.51 -13.79 -3.65
CA ARG A 61 -4.15 -13.42 -4.07
C ARG A 61 -4.24 -12.68 -5.40
N MET A 62 -3.54 -11.57 -5.50
CA MET A 62 -3.44 -10.79 -6.71
C MET A 62 -1.99 -10.43 -6.97
N GLY A 63 -1.60 -10.39 -8.24
CA GLY A 63 -0.25 -9.98 -8.64
C GLY A 63 -0.15 -9.74 -10.14
N ARG A 64 0.92 -9.06 -10.54
CA ARG A 64 1.18 -8.75 -11.94
C ARG A 64 1.42 -10.03 -12.74
N ALA A 65 0.78 -10.12 -13.90
CA ALA A 65 0.80 -11.30 -14.72
C ALA A 65 2.11 -11.39 -15.50
N ASN A 66 2.85 -12.49 -15.36
CA ASN A 66 3.81 -12.90 -16.37
C ASN A 66 3.12 -13.72 -17.48
N ILE A 67 3.85 -14.00 -18.56
CA ILE A 67 3.31 -14.71 -19.74
C ILE A 67 2.59 -16.01 -19.34
N TYR A 68 3.18 -16.79 -18.43
CA TYR A 68 2.60 -18.06 -17.97
C TYR A 68 1.32 -17.87 -17.18
N SER A 69 1.33 -16.98 -16.18
CA SER A 69 0.17 -16.73 -15.34
C SER A 69 -1.02 -16.19 -16.13
N TYR A 70 -0.77 -15.35 -17.14
CA TYR A 70 -1.81 -14.85 -18.04
C TYR A 70 -2.44 -15.98 -18.86
N LEU A 71 -1.63 -16.85 -19.46
CA LEU A 71 -2.10 -17.99 -20.23
C LEU A 71 -2.89 -18.98 -19.35
N THR A 72 -2.40 -19.26 -18.14
CA THR A 72 -3.11 -20.14 -17.20
C THR A 72 -4.44 -19.54 -16.73
N ALA A 73 -4.50 -18.21 -16.55
CA ALA A 73 -5.72 -17.54 -16.15
C ALA A 73 -6.79 -17.58 -17.25
N LYS A 74 -6.40 -17.51 -18.54
CA LYS A 74 -7.35 -17.62 -19.67
C LYS A 74 -8.09 -18.95 -19.76
N VAL A 75 -7.50 -20.02 -19.24
CA VAL A 75 -8.10 -21.37 -19.27
C VAL A 75 -8.70 -21.79 -17.92
N SER A 76 -8.47 -21.02 -16.86
CA SER A 76 -8.98 -21.30 -15.52
C SER A 76 -10.32 -20.60 -15.27
N LYS A 77 -11.27 -21.30 -14.65
CA LYS A 77 -12.55 -20.70 -14.21
C LYS A 77 -12.45 -19.90 -12.92
N PHE A 78 -11.33 -20.02 -12.19
CA PHE A 78 -11.14 -19.43 -10.86
C PHE A 78 -10.05 -18.37 -10.85
N GLN A 79 -9.68 -17.84 -12.01
CA GLN A 79 -8.70 -16.75 -12.13
C GLN A 79 -9.29 -15.68 -13.02
N GLU A 80 -9.13 -14.43 -12.62
CA GLU A 80 -9.61 -13.29 -13.40
C GLU A 80 -8.41 -12.42 -13.79
N ILE A 81 -8.54 -11.78 -14.94
CA ILE A 81 -7.48 -10.96 -15.54
C ILE A 81 -8.00 -9.54 -15.63
N TYR A 82 -7.24 -8.60 -15.07
CA TYR A 82 -7.55 -7.17 -15.07
C TYR A 82 -6.42 -6.41 -15.77
N PRO A 83 -6.72 -5.45 -16.65
CA PRO A 83 -5.75 -4.46 -17.10
C PRO A 83 -5.09 -3.74 -15.91
N VAL A 84 -3.83 -3.32 -16.05
CA VAL A 84 -3.11 -2.64 -14.97
C VAL A 84 -3.81 -1.33 -14.58
N GLU A 85 -4.37 -0.63 -15.55
CA GLU A 85 -5.00 0.69 -15.41
C GLU A 85 -6.31 0.62 -14.60
N GLU A 86 -6.92 -0.56 -14.46
CA GLU A 86 -8.09 -0.76 -13.59
C GLU A 86 -7.71 -0.95 -12.11
N ILE A 87 -6.45 -1.31 -11.84
CA ILE A 87 -5.97 -1.67 -10.50
C ILE A 87 -5.05 -0.59 -9.92
N ARG A 88 -4.10 -0.11 -10.73
CA ARG A 88 -3.09 0.89 -10.39
C ARG A 88 -3.49 2.26 -10.93
N ARG A 89 -3.11 3.31 -10.19
CA ARG A 89 -3.16 4.68 -10.71
C ARG A 89 -2.06 4.88 -11.75
N GLU A 90 -2.21 5.87 -12.62
CA GLU A 90 -1.35 6.12 -13.79
C GLU A 90 0.16 6.20 -13.42
N ASP A 91 0.50 6.93 -12.35
CA ASP A 91 1.89 7.09 -11.87
C ASP A 91 2.24 6.24 -10.64
N GLU A 92 1.42 5.26 -10.28
CA GLU A 92 1.62 4.44 -9.08
C GLU A 92 2.44 3.20 -9.42
N THR A 93 3.54 2.95 -8.72
CA THR A 93 4.36 1.74 -8.82
C THR A 93 3.71 0.52 -8.15
N ASP A 94 4.23 -0.69 -8.42
CA ASP A 94 3.74 -1.92 -7.76
C ASP A 94 3.92 -1.89 -6.22
N GLU A 95 4.98 -1.22 -5.74
CA GLU A 95 5.25 -1.05 -4.30
C GLU A 95 4.30 -0.03 -3.66
N GLU A 96 4.06 1.10 -4.32
CA GLU A 96 3.08 2.10 -3.89
C GLU A 96 1.66 1.54 -3.84
N TYR A 97 1.30 0.74 -4.84
CA TYR A 97 0.06 -0.01 -4.84
C TYR A 97 -0.05 -0.91 -3.60
N ASN A 98 1.01 -1.64 -3.26
CA ASN A 98 1.04 -2.49 -2.07
C ASN A 98 0.89 -1.66 -0.77
N VAL A 99 1.57 -0.51 -0.67
CA VAL A 99 1.41 0.43 0.45
C VAL A 99 -0.04 0.90 0.57
N ARG A 100 -0.67 1.28 -0.54
CA ARG A 100 -2.08 1.69 -0.57
C ARG A 100 -3.00 0.55 -0.11
N GLN A 101 -2.78 -0.67 -0.55
CA GLN A 101 -3.58 -1.83 -0.14
C GLN A 101 -3.45 -2.11 1.37
N LEU A 102 -2.25 -2.03 1.93
CA LEU A 102 -2.02 -2.19 3.37
C LEU A 102 -2.70 -1.08 4.18
N HIS A 103 -2.65 0.16 3.69
CA HIS A 103 -3.36 1.29 4.31
C HIS A 103 -4.88 1.13 4.28
N LEU A 104 -5.44 0.68 3.14
CA LEU A 104 -6.87 0.38 3.02
C LEU A 104 -7.29 -0.72 3.98
N MET A 105 -6.45 -1.73 4.19
CA MET A 105 -6.70 -2.79 5.19
C MET A 105 -6.71 -2.22 6.62
N ASP A 106 -5.76 -1.38 6.99
CA ASP A 106 -5.70 -0.75 8.32
C ASP A 106 -6.90 0.18 8.57
N THR A 107 -7.27 0.96 7.55
CA THR A 107 -8.46 1.82 7.59
C THR A 107 -9.73 0.99 7.77
N SER A 108 -9.85 -0.15 7.06
CA SER A 108 -10.98 -1.08 7.20
C SER A 108 -11.07 -1.68 8.60
N LYS A 109 -9.94 -2.06 9.21
CA LYS A 109 -9.89 -2.53 10.60
C LYS A 109 -10.35 -1.45 11.56
N THR A 110 -9.88 -0.21 11.37
CA THR A 110 -10.27 0.94 12.20
C THR A 110 -11.77 1.22 12.11
N ALA A 111 -12.34 1.20 10.90
CA ALA A 111 -13.78 1.36 10.68
C ALA A 111 -14.60 0.23 11.33
N ALA A 112 -14.14 -1.02 11.24
CA ALA A 112 -14.81 -2.16 11.89
C ALA A 112 -14.83 -2.01 13.42
N ILE A 113 -13.71 -1.61 14.03
CA ILE A 113 -13.62 -1.35 15.48
C ILE A 113 -14.56 -0.19 15.87
N GLU A 114 -14.59 0.89 15.09
CA GLU A 114 -15.49 2.02 15.33
C GLU A 114 -16.96 1.59 15.34
N VAL A 115 -17.39 0.82 14.33
CA VAL A 115 -18.77 0.30 14.25
C VAL A 115 -19.08 -0.59 15.45
N ALA A 116 -18.15 -1.45 15.86
CA ALA A 116 -18.31 -2.31 17.02
C ALA A 116 -18.45 -1.49 18.33
N TYR A 117 -17.61 -0.47 18.52
CA TYR A 117 -17.65 0.40 19.71
C TYR A 117 -18.95 1.20 19.76
N LYS A 118 -19.38 1.77 18.62
CA LYS A 118 -20.66 2.45 18.51
C LYS A 118 -21.83 1.53 18.86
N LYS A 119 -21.80 0.29 18.38
CA LYS A 119 -22.84 -0.71 18.69
C LYS A 119 -22.83 -1.10 20.18
N ALA A 120 -21.66 -1.10 20.82
CA ALA A 120 -21.49 -1.37 22.24
C ALA A 120 -21.79 -0.15 23.15
N GLY A 121 -22.12 1.02 22.57
CA GLY A 121 -22.35 2.24 23.34
C GLY A 121 -21.09 2.83 23.99
N LEU A 122 -19.91 2.49 23.46
CA LEU A 122 -18.63 2.97 23.97
C LEU A 122 -18.17 4.23 23.23
N PRO A 123 -17.48 5.16 23.91
CA PRO A 123 -16.91 6.34 23.26
C PRO A 123 -15.79 5.94 22.29
N VAL A 124 -15.65 6.72 21.23
CA VAL A 124 -14.66 6.51 20.16
C VAL A 124 -13.84 7.78 20.04
N ASP A 125 -12.58 7.72 20.48
CA ASP A 125 -11.62 8.82 20.35
C ASP A 125 -10.58 8.49 19.27
N TYR A 126 -10.15 9.52 18.53
CA TYR A 126 -9.14 9.39 17.49
C TYR A 126 -7.87 10.14 17.88
N GLU A 127 -6.73 9.52 17.58
CA GLU A 127 -5.43 10.17 17.60
C GLU A 127 -4.96 10.38 16.15
N TYR A 128 -4.77 11.65 15.79
CA TYR A 128 -4.11 12.00 14.54
C TYR A 128 -2.61 11.76 14.67
N ARG A 129 -2.04 10.97 13.76
CA ARG A 129 -0.61 10.61 13.80
C ARG A 129 0.20 11.29 12.71
N GLY A 130 -0.44 12.00 11.78
CA GLY A 130 0.22 12.67 10.68
C GLY A 130 -0.37 12.29 9.31
N VAL A 131 0.37 12.66 8.28
CA VAL A 131 0.03 12.43 6.88
C VAL A 131 0.77 11.20 6.38
N TYR A 132 0.04 10.23 5.83
CA TYR A 132 0.62 9.00 5.31
C TYR A 132 0.83 9.11 3.80
N VAL A 133 2.06 8.93 3.34
CA VAL A 133 2.46 9.07 1.93
C VAL A 133 2.03 7.83 1.16
N MET A 134 1.11 7.99 0.20
CA MET A 134 0.57 6.90 -0.62
C MET A 134 1.42 6.62 -1.85
N ASN A 135 1.81 7.68 -2.55
CA ASN A 135 2.64 7.61 -3.73
C ASN A 135 3.40 8.94 -3.86
N VAL A 136 4.55 8.88 -4.52
CA VAL A 136 5.39 10.04 -4.84
C VAL A 136 5.38 10.21 -6.35
N LEU A 137 4.99 11.41 -6.81
CA LEU A 137 4.95 11.71 -8.23
C LEU A 137 6.37 11.83 -8.79
N PRO A 138 6.68 11.19 -9.94
CA PRO A 138 7.94 11.38 -10.63
C PRO A 138 8.19 12.84 -10.99
N ASP A 139 9.45 13.25 -11.07
CA ASP A 139 9.90 14.61 -11.43
C ASP A 139 9.41 15.74 -10.49
N MET A 140 8.91 15.40 -9.30
CA MET A 140 8.55 16.34 -8.25
C MET A 140 9.58 16.32 -7.11
N PRO A 141 9.69 17.38 -6.28
CA PRO A 141 10.75 17.49 -5.29
C PRO A 141 10.80 16.40 -4.22
N ALA A 142 9.68 15.73 -3.93
CA ALA A 142 9.66 14.60 -3.01
C ALA A 142 10.26 13.32 -3.62
N ASP A 143 10.40 13.23 -4.94
CA ASP A 143 11.01 12.09 -5.64
C ASP A 143 12.47 11.92 -5.21
N GLY A 144 12.86 10.69 -4.90
CA GLY A 144 14.15 10.36 -4.30
C GLY A 144 14.35 10.75 -2.83
N VAL A 145 13.49 11.61 -2.25
CA VAL A 145 13.56 12.03 -0.84
C VAL A 145 12.61 11.20 0.04
N LEU A 146 11.31 11.27 -0.29
CA LEU A 146 10.26 10.52 0.37
C LEU A 146 10.02 9.18 -0.35
N LYS A 147 9.35 8.27 0.35
CA LYS A 147 8.90 7.01 -0.18
C LYS A 147 7.47 6.74 0.23
N ALA A 148 6.77 5.98 -0.59
CA ALA A 148 5.50 5.38 -0.22
C ALA A 148 5.62 4.68 1.14
N GLY A 149 4.67 4.94 2.03
CA GLY A 149 4.64 4.38 3.36
C GLY A 149 5.37 5.21 4.43
N ASP A 150 5.95 6.36 4.05
CA ASP A 150 6.42 7.35 5.03
C ASP A 150 5.22 8.00 5.75
N MET A 151 5.40 8.31 7.02
CA MET A 151 4.42 9.07 7.82
C MET A 151 4.99 10.43 8.21
N ILE A 152 4.57 11.49 7.54
CA ILE A 152 4.97 12.86 7.86
C ILE A 152 4.26 13.31 9.13
N THR A 153 5.03 13.66 10.15
CA THR A 153 4.53 14.09 11.45
C THR A 153 4.57 15.59 11.64
N GLN A 154 5.51 16.29 10.99
CA GLN A 154 5.68 17.75 11.09
C GLN A 154 6.19 18.35 9.77
N VAL A 155 5.88 19.62 9.57
CA VAL A 155 6.46 20.48 8.52
C VAL A 155 6.91 21.78 9.19
N ASP A 156 8.15 22.22 8.94
CA ASP A 156 8.75 23.43 9.52
C ASP A 156 8.60 23.48 11.05
N HIS A 157 8.81 22.33 11.69
CA HIS A 157 8.61 22.09 13.13
C HIS A 157 7.17 22.24 13.64
N GLN A 158 6.20 22.52 12.77
CA GLN A 158 4.77 22.62 13.11
C GLN A 158 4.09 21.25 13.03
N LYS A 159 3.23 20.96 14.02
CA LYS A 159 2.35 19.78 14.01
C LYS A 159 0.98 20.19 13.49
N PHE A 160 0.45 19.38 12.59
CA PHE A 160 -0.91 19.52 12.08
C PHE A 160 -1.84 18.57 12.82
N LYS A 161 -3.14 18.86 12.78
CA LYS A 161 -4.19 17.99 13.34
C LYS A 161 -4.97 17.26 12.25
N SER A 162 -4.76 17.63 10.99
CA SER A 162 -5.44 17.02 9.85
C SER A 162 -4.59 17.10 8.58
N SER A 163 -4.97 16.31 7.57
CA SER A 163 -4.34 16.37 6.25
C SER A 163 -4.71 17.65 5.52
N GLU A 164 -5.90 18.21 5.78
CA GLU A 164 -6.36 19.47 5.22
C GLU A 164 -5.54 20.66 5.73
N GLU A 165 -5.17 20.67 7.01
CA GLU A 165 -4.27 21.69 7.58
C GLU A 165 -2.88 21.60 6.95
N PHE A 166 -2.35 20.39 6.76
CA PHE A 166 -1.08 20.17 6.06
C PHE A 166 -1.12 20.69 4.62
N ILE A 167 -2.16 20.31 3.85
CA ILE A 167 -2.33 20.79 2.47
C ILE A 167 -2.44 22.31 2.45
N SER A 168 -3.29 22.88 3.32
CA SER A 168 -3.47 24.33 3.39
C SER A 168 -2.20 25.08 3.75
N TYR A 169 -1.33 24.50 4.59
CA TYR A 169 -0.04 25.09 4.92
C TYR A 169 0.88 25.09 3.69
N VAL A 170 1.06 23.93 3.05
CA VAL A 170 1.95 23.79 1.89
C VAL A 170 1.48 24.63 0.71
N SER A 171 0.18 24.68 0.44
CA SER A 171 -0.38 25.47 -0.67
C SER A 171 -0.31 26.98 -0.50
N LYS A 172 0.05 27.49 0.69
CA LYS A 172 0.29 28.94 0.91
C LYS A 172 1.72 29.35 0.60
N GLN A 173 2.62 28.38 0.47
CA GLN A 173 4.02 28.61 0.14
C GLN A 173 4.18 28.81 -1.37
N LYS A 174 5.34 29.34 -1.78
CA LYS A 174 5.64 29.66 -3.18
C LYS A 174 6.52 28.58 -3.79
N GLU A 175 6.48 28.53 -5.12
CA GLU A 175 7.45 27.73 -5.86
C GLU A 175 8.87 28.20 -5.53
N GLY A 176 9.78 27.24 -5.33
CA GLY A 176 11.16 27.46 -4.92
C GLY A 176 11.37 27.56 -3.40
N ASP A 177 10.31 27.74 -2.60
CA ASP A 177 10.44 27.70 -1.14
C ASP A 177 10.84 26.28 -0.68
N THR A 178 11.66 26.20 0.36
CA THR A 178 12.07 24.93 0.97
C THR A 178 11.34 24.74 2.29
N ILE A 179 10.78 23.55 2.50
CA ILE A 179 10.16 23.13 3.75
C ILE A 179 10.92 21.97 4.38
N THR A 180 10.96 21.91 5.70
CA THR A 180 11.58 20.84 6.46
C THR A 180 10.52 19.84 6.92
N LEU A 181 10.62 18.59 6.46
CA LEU A 181 9.69 17.51 6.79
C LEU A 181 10.29 16.61 7.86
N ALA A 182 9.60 16.47 9.00
CA ALA A 182 9.87 15.38 9.94
C ALA A 182 8.92 14.22 9.66
N TYR A 183 9.46 13.03 9.41
CA TYR A 183 8.68 11.86 9.01
C TYR A 183 9.19 10.57 9.65
N LYS A 184 8.36 9.54 9.65
CA LYS A 184 8.72 8.20 10.10
C LYS A 184 8.80 7.23 8.93
N ARG A 185 9.90 6.49 8.84
CA ARG A 185 10.12 5.41 7.86
C ARG A 185 10.55 4.15 8.60
N GLY A 186 9.78 3.07 8.49
CA GLY A 186 10.06 1.84 9.21
C GLY A 186 10.07 1.99 10.74
N GLY A 187 9.39 2.99 11.28
CA GLY A 187 9.35 3.30 12.72
C GLY A 187 10.45 4.27 13.20
N GLU A 188 11.51 4.47 12.42
CA GLU A 188 12.56 5.45 12.70
C GLU A 188 12.11 6.86 12.34
N SER A 189 12.48 7.85 13.16
CA SER A 189 12.22 9.26 12.87
C SER A 189 13.35 9.82 12.01
N LYS A 190 12.99 10.53 10.94
CA LYS A 190 13.89 11.12 9.95
C LYS A 190 13.43 12.54 9.64
N GLU A 191 14.34 13.32 9.07
CA GLU A 191 14.10 14.69 8.67
C GLU A 191 14.70 14.91 7.28
N ALA A 192 14.00 15.67 6.44
CA ALA A 192 14.46 16.01 5.10
C ALA A 192 13.95 17.39 4.69
N GLU A 193 14.79 18.14 3.99
CA GLU A 193 14.40 19.39 3.34
C GLU A 193 13.93 19.10 1.92
N VAL A 194 12.80 19.69 1.54
CA VAL A 194 12.17 19.49 0.23
C VAL A 194 11.74 20.85 -0.31
N SER A 195 12.16 21.16 -1.54
CA SER A 195 11.70 22.36 -2.23
C SER A 195 10.28 22.19 -2.77
N LEU A 196 9.63 23.30 -3.04
CA LEU A 196 8.29 23.32 -3.60
C LEU A 196 8.33 23.63 -5.09
N LYS A 197 7.49 22.93 -5.85
CA LYS A 197 7.42 23.05 -7.32
C LYS A 197 5.96 23.12 -7.75
N ALA A 198 5.69 23.86 -8.83
CA ALA A 198 4.38 23.84 -9.46
C ALA A 198 4.09 22.46 -10.08
N PHE A 199 2.84 21.99 -9.99
CA PHE A 199 2.44 20.74 -10.65
C PHE A 199 2.36 20.94 -12.17
N LYS A 200 2.78 19.94 -12.95
CA LYS A 200 2.77 20.01 -14.42
C LYS A 200 1.36 20.21 -14.99
N ASP A 201 0.37 19.55 -14.39
CA ASP A 201 -1.02 19.57 -14.86
C ASP A 201 -1.83 20.75 -14.31
N ASP A 202 -1.35 21.40 -13.25
CA ASP A 202 -2.01 22.52 -12.59
C ASP A 202 -0.94 23.49 -12.03
N PRO A 203 -0.46 24.44 -12.86
CA PRO A 203 0.60 25.36 -12.48
C PRO A 203 0.25 26.30 -11.31
N ASP A 204 -1.04 26.48 -11.02
CA ASP A 204 -1.50 27.29 -9.89
C ASP A 204 -1.34 26.55 -8.55
N LYS A 205 -1.16 25.22 -8.59
CA LYS A 205 -0.87 24.41 -7.42
C LYS A 205 0.63 24.23 -7.27
N VAL A 206 1.11 24.53 -6.07
CA VAL A 206 2.49 24.30 -5.65
C VAL A 206 2.51 23.24 -4.56
N GLY A 207 3.48 22.32 -4.63
CA GLY A 207 3.63 21.27 -3.64
C GLY A 207 4.91 20.46 -3.80
N ILE A 208 5.04 19.43 -2.97
CA ILE A 208 6.19 18.51 -3.00
C ILE A 208 5.96 17.30 -3.91
N GLY A 209 4.74 17.09 -4.42
CA GLY A 209 4.40 15.98 -5.33
C GLY A 209 4.19 14.63 -4.65
N ILE A 210 3.37 14.59 -3.60
CA ILE A 210 2.92 13.34 -2.99
C ILE A 210 1.41 13.21 -3.09
N SER A 211 0.92 11.99 -3.25
CA SER A 211 -0.45 11.67 -2.88
C SER A 211 -0.48 11.20 -1.43
N LEU A 212 -1.51 11.60 -0.70
CA LEU A 212 -1.57 11.38 0.73
C LEU A 212 -2.91 10.79 1.16
N SER A 213 -2.89 10.15 2.31
CA SER A 213 -4.09 9.77 3.04
C SER A 213 -3.95 10.16 4.51
N MET A 214 -5.07 10.50 5.12
CA MET A 214 -5.10 10.77 6.54
C MET A 214 -4.92 9.46 7.30
N THR A 215 -4.00 9.45 8.28
CA THR A 215 -3.88 8.33 9.20
C THR A 215 -4.50 8.70 10.55
N ARG A 216 -5.46 7.90 11.01
CA ARG A 216 -6.09 8.02 12.32
C ARG A 216 -5.98 6.68 13.01
N ARG A 217 -5.73 6.72 14.31
CA ARG A 217 -5.79 5.51 15.15
C ARG A 217 -6.80 5.73 16.26
N LEU A 218 -7.59 4.70 16.55
CA LEU A 218 -8.49 4.74 17.69
C LEU A 218 -7.69 4.73 19.00
N LYS A 219 -7.98 5.71 19.87
CA LYS A 219 -7.55 5.73 21.26
C LYS A 219 -8.49 4.82 22.03
N SER A 220 -8.14 3.56 22.19
CA SER A 220 -8.93 2.63 22.99
C SER A 220 -8.54 2.72 24.47
N SER A 221 -9.53 2.84 25.35
CA SER A 221 -9.37 2.78 26.81
C SER A 221 -9.43 1.35 27.38
N ARG A 222 -9.85 0.35 26.60
CA ARG A 222 -9.96 -1.07 27.03
C ARG A 222 -9.47 -2.03 25.94
N LYS A 223 -8.49 -2.87 26.30
CA LYS A 223 -8.03 -4.02 25.48
C LYS A 223 -9.02 -5.20 25.61
N SER A 224 -10.23 -5.11 25.08
CA SER A 224 -11.19 -6.22 25.16
C SER A 224 -10.96 -7.33 24.11
N ALA A 225 -10.23 -7.04 23.03
CA ALA A 225 -9.74 -8.02 22.07
C ALA A 225 -8.43 -7.53 21.45
N SER A 226 -7.42 -8.41 21.37
CA SER A 226 -6.15 -8.11 20.70
C SER A 226 -5.99 -8.96 19.46
N ILE A 227 -5.80 -8.28 18.33
CA ILE A 227 -5.36 -8.92 17.09
C ILE A 227 -3.84 -8.86 17.10
N GLN A 228 -3.18 -10.01 17.21
CA GLN A 228 -1.72 -10.05 17.04
C GLN A 228 -1.36 -9.66 15.60
N ARG A 229 -0.31 -8.85 15.42
CA ARG A 229 0.17 -8.49 14.08
C ARG A 229 0.85 -9.71 13.46
N GLU A 230 0.48 -10.03 12.22
CA GLU A 230 1.31 -10.86 11.32
C GLU A 230 2.65 -10.18 11.01
#